data_AF-A0A7C4SBX4-F1
#
_entry.id   AF-A0A7C4SBX4-F1
#
_cell.length_a   1.000
_cell.length_b   1.000
_cell.length_c   1.000
_cell.angle_alpha   90.00
_cell.angle_beta   90.00
_cell.angle_gamma   90.00
#
_symmetry.space_group_name_H-M   'P 1'
#
loop_
_entity.id
_entity.type
_entity.pdbx_description
1 polymer ?
#
loop_
_entity_poly.entity_id
_entity_poly.type
_entity_poly.pdbx_seq_one_letter_code
_entity_poly.pdbx_strand_id
1 'polypeptide(L)'
;KEVTIVEMTPQILTLFDEDLASVLRQYLAKKGIQVFTSEAIAALKGDKGKVTHVRTVSKEVEADAVLMSLGVRPRVELAKKAGLRIGETGAIWVNEKMETSAEGIYAAGDCAETFHLVTGKKTWVPLGSTANKQGRVVGTNVCGGNAVFPGVMGTTVFKVFDFHVAKTGLNIKEAQREGFSPIQAIVRGYDRAHYYPGGKESILKVIADKETGRILGGQAIGEGPSDKFIDILAMALHGKMTCRELANVDLAYAPPFSPAMSPVIVAANVLTNKLEGKVNDIAAAEVKRKLDTGEDTFQVLDVRERDEVEAKRIPGSLWIPYADLKKRIGQIDRKKEIAVHCESGLRSYKACLKLQREGFEHVRNVDGGLLCWCYDVESGG
;
A
#
# COMPACT_ATOMS: atom_id res chain seq x y z
N LYS A 1 7.08 19.07 -21.40
CA LYS A 1 7.99 19.52 -20.32
C LYS A 1 8.65 18.27 -19.76
N GLU A 2 9.97 18.26 -19.62
CA GLU A 2 10.65 17.19 -18.89
C GLU A 2 10.45 17.42 -17.38
N VAL A 3 10.22 16.34 -16.62
CA VAL A 3 9.98 16.42 -15.18
C VAL A 3 10.85 15.39 -14.48
N THR A 4 11.61 15.87 -13.50
CA THR A 4 12.42 15.05 -12.60
C THR A 4 11.91 15.23 -11.17
N ILE A 5 11.68 14.11 -10.50
CA ILE A 5 11.33 14.06 -9.08
C ILE A 5 12.59 13.70 -8.30
N VAL A 6 12.91 14.50 -7.28
CA VAL A 6 14.00 14.25 -6.34
C VAL A 6 13.40 13.99 -4.97
N GLU A 7 13.70 12.83 -4.41
CA GLU A 7 13.20 12.34 -3.13
C GLU A 7 14.37 11.97 -2.22
N MET A 8 14.37 12.49 -1.00
CA MET A 8 15.43 12.28 -0.03
C MET A 8 15.45 10.85 0.51
N THR A 9 14.28 10.23 0.64
CA THR A 9 14.15 8.88 1.16
C THR A 9 14.35 7.82 0.07
N PRO A 10 14.56 6.54 0.43
CA PRO A 10 14.78 5.46 -0.56
C PRO A 10 13.59 5.17 -1.48
N GLN A 11 12.40 5.70 -1.19
CA GLN A 11 11.19 5.47 -1.99
C GLN A 11 10.38 6.76 -2.11
N ILE A 12 9.72 6.94 -3.26
CA ILE A 12 8.58 7.86 -3.34
C ILE A 12 7.39 7.27 -2.57
N LEU A 13 6.35 8.08 -2.39
CA LEU A 13 5.08 7.62 -1.84
C LEU A 13 5.26 6.95 -0.45
N THR A 14 5.97 7.62 0.46
CA THR A 14 6.42 7.09 1.76
C THR A 14 5.30 6.64 2.71
N LEU A 15 4.05 7.05 2.44
CA LEU A 15 2.87 6.57 3.17
C LEU A 15 2.46 5.14 2.77
N PHE A 16 2.95 4.63 1.64
CA PHE A 16 2.62 3.32 1.09
C PHE A 16 3.79 2.35 1.27
N ASP A 17 3.49 1.05 1.18
CA ASP A 17 4.54 0.04 1.17
C ASP A 17 5.35 0.09 -0.13
N GLU A 18 6.58 -0.41 -0.07
CA GLU A 18 7.58 -0.35 -1.13
C GLU A 18 7.11 -1.05 -2.42
N ASP A 19 6.36 -2.14 -2.28
CA ASP A 19 5.77 -2.89 -3.39
C ASP A 19 4.87 -1.99 -4.27
N LEU A 20 3.98 -1.22 -3.66
CA LEU A 20 3.10 -0.28 -4.38
C LEU A 20 3.82 0.99 -4.82
N ALA A 21 4.80 1.48 -4.05
CA ALA A 21 5.63 2.61 -4.46
C ALA A 21 6.45 2.28 -5.73
N SER A 22 6.95 1.05 -5.84
CA SER A 22 7.65 0.54 -7.02
C SER A 22 6.74 0.51 -8.26
N VAL A 23 5.50 0.06 -8.11
CA VAL A 23 4.50 0.09 -9.19
C VAL A 23 4.31 1.52 -9.72
N LEU A 24 4.18 2.51 -8.83
CA LEU A 24 4.07 3.90 -9.23
C LEU A 24 5.33 4.40 -9.93
N ARG A 25 6.51 4.06 -9.42
CA ARG A 25 7.80 4.45 -10.00
C ARG A 25 7.95 3.92 -11.43
N GLN A 26 7.61 2.65 -11.67
CA GLN A 26 7.64 2.05 -13.01
C GLN A 26 6.65 2.75 -13.95
N TYR A 27 5.46 3.11 -13.46
CA TYR A 27 4.49 3.86 -14.23
C TYR A 27 4.96 5.27 -14.60
N LEU A 28 5.56 5.99 -13.66
CA LEU A 28 6.16 7.31 -13.89
C LEU A 28 7.27 7.24 -14.94
N ALA A 29 8.13 6.22 -14.87
CA ALA A 29 9.18 6.00 -15.88
C ALA A 29 8.60 5.80 -17.28
N LYS A 30 7.50 5.02 -17.42
CA LYS A 30 6.77 4.86 -18.70
C LYS A 30 6.16 6.17 -19.22
N LYS A 31 5.88 7.13 -18.35
CA LYS A 31 5.42 8.48 -18.71
C LYS A 31 6.58 9.46 -18.93
N GLY A 32 7.83 8.99 -18.94
CA GLY A 32 9.02 9.80 -19.16
C GLY A 32 9.44 10.65 -17.96
N ILE A 33 8.95 10.35 -16.75
CA ILE A 33 9.33 11.05 -15.53
C ILE A 33 10.50 10.33 -14.87
N GLN A 34 11.60 11.06 -14.68
CA GLN A 34 12.76 10.56 -13.95
C GLN A 34 12.51 10.71 -12.44
N VAL A 35 12.85 9.68 -11.67
CA VAL A 35 12.72 9.68 -10.21
C VAL A 35 14.05 9.31 -9.59
N PHE A 36 14.65 10.25 -8.85
CA PHE A 36 15.84 10.03 -8.06
C PHE A 36 15.46 9.95 -6.58
N THR A 37 15.62 8.78 -5.99
CA THR A 37 15.44 8.51 -4.56
C THR A 37 16.78 8.52 -3.84
N SER A 38 16.77 8.61 -2.51
CA SER A 38 17.99 8.72 -1.69
C SER A 38 18.84 9.95 -2.03
N GLU A 39 18.23 11.01 -2.57
CA GLU A 39 18.90 12.23 -2.99
C GLU A 39 18.37 13.44 -2.22
N ALA A 40 19.15 13.95 -1.25
CA ALA A 40 18.83 15.21 -0.60
C ALA A 40 19.26 16.40 -1.46
N ILE A 41 18.44 17.44 -1.54
CA ILE A 41 18.81 18.70 -2.20
C ILE A 41 19.83 19.44 -1.32
N ALA A 42 21.03 19.66 -1.85
CA ALA A 42 22.12 20.37 -1.16
C ALA A 42 22.17 21.86 -1.51
N ALA A 43 21.83 22.24 -2.75
CA ALA A 43 21.74 23.65 -3.16
C ALA A 43 20.90 23.83 -4.43
N LEU A 44 20.30 25.01 -4.57
CA LEU A 44 19.76 25.49 -5.84
C LEU A 44 20.77 26.46 -6.44
N LYS A 45 21.24 26.19 -7.66
CA LYS A 45 22.11 27.10 -8.41
C LYS A 45 21.30 27.87 -9.44
N GLY A 46 21.65 29.14 -9.62
CA GLY A 46 20.94 29.99 -10.55
C GLY A 46 21.76 31.21 -10.96
N ASP A 47 21.35 31.81 -12.07
CA ASP A 47 21.86 33.10 -12.56
C ASP A 47 20.70 34.08 -12.67
N LYS A 48 20.93 35.34 -12.27
CA LYS A 48 19.94 36.45 -12.35
C LYS A 48 18.55 36.09 -11.81
N GLY A 49 18.51 35.36 -10.69
CA GLY A 49 17.26 34.96 -10.03
C GLY A 49 16.50 33.81 -10.70
N LYS A 50 17.07 33.18 -11.74
CA LYS A 50 16.53 31.96 -12.37
C LYS A 50 17.36 30.76 -11.95
N VAL A 51 16.68 29.71 -11.51
CA VAL A 51 17.33 28.41 -11.28
C VAL A 51 17.84 27.87 -12.61
N THR A 52 19.03 27.28 -12.59
CA THR A 52 19.61 26.56 -13.74
C THR A 52 19.90 25.11 -13.37
N HIS A 53 20.24 24.84 -12.10
CA HIS A 53 20.57 23.50 -11.64
C HIS A 53 20.12 23.26 -10.19
N VAL A 54 19.76 22.00 -9.90
CA VAL A 54 19.55 21.46 -8.57
C VAL A 54 20.74 20.57 -8.22
N ARG A 55 21.54 20.98 -7.25
CA ARG A 55 22.62 20.14 -6.71
C ARG A 55 22.05 19.25 -5.61
N THR A 56 22.11 17.94 -5.83
CA THR A 56 21.81 16.90 -4.83
C THR A 56 23.09 16.44 -4.14
N VAL A 57 23.02 15.40 -3.31
CA VAL A 57 24.20 14.85 -2.63
C VAL A 57 25.15 14.13 -3.59
N SER A 58 24.65 13.48 -4.64
CA SER A 58 25.49 12.70 -5.56
C SER A 58 25.61 13.29 -6.96
N LYS A 59 24.67 14.15 -7.36
CA LYS A 59 24.57 14.64 -8.75
C LYS A 59 24.03 16.06 -8.87
N GLU A 60 24.12 16.60 -10.07
CA GLU A 60 23.55 17.89 -10.45
C GLU A 60 22.52 17.66 -11.56
N VAL A 61 21.34 18.27 -11.42
CA VAL A 61 20.20 18.12 -12.33
C VAL A 61 19.88 19.48 -12.93
N GLU A 62 19.92 19.59 -14.25
CA GLU A 62 19.51 20.81 -14.95
C GLU A 62 18.00 21.06 -14.76
N ALA A 63 17.62 22.30 -14.48
CA ALA A 63 16.22 22.66 -14.28
C ALA A 63 15.99 24.16 -14.50
N ASP A 64 14.95 24.49 -15.27
CA ASP A 64 14.48 25.86 -15.47
C ASP A 64 13.50 26.34 -14.37
N ALA A 65 12.93 25.39 -13.62
CA ALA A 65 11.99 25.63 -12.54
C ALA A 65 12.05 24.53 -11.49
N VAL A 66 11.85 24.90 -10.22
CA VAL A 66 11.83 23.96 -9.09
C VAL A 66 10.54 24.14 -8.30
N LEU A 67 9.81 23.05 -8.08
CA LEU A 67 8.63 22.99 -7.23
C LEU A 67 8.97 22.29 -5.91
N MET A 68 9.00 23.04 -4.81
CA MET A 68 9.30 22.50 -3.48
C MET A 68 8.04 21.93 -2.83
N SER A 69 7.92 20.60 -2.76
CA SER A 69 6.77 19.89 -2.15
C SER A 69 7.22 18.99 -0.99
N LEU A 70 7.91 19.58 0.01
CA LEU A 70 8.60 18.84 1.09
C LEU A 70 7.72 18.51 2.30
N GLY A 71 6.39 18.57 2.14
CA GLY A 71 5.42 18.44 3.23
C GLY A 71 5.11 19.75 3.95
N VAL A 72 4.28 19.65 4.98
CA VAL A 72 3.75 20.77 5.76
C VAL A 72 4.02 20.55 7.25
N ARG A 73 3.79 21.58 8.07
CA ARG A 73 3.85 21.52 9.54
C ARG A 73 2.63 22.24 10.13
N PRO A 74 2.12 21.80 11.29
CA PRO A 74 0.99 22.48 11.92
C PRO A 74 1.39 23.90 12.36
N ARG A 75 0.53 24.87 12.10
CA ARG A 75 0.72 26.27 12.51
C ARG A 75 0.25 26.46 13.94
N VAL A 76 1.18 26.55 14.89
CA VAL A 76 0.92 26.50 16.34
C VAL A 76 1.42 27.72 17.11
N GLU A 77 1.97 28.71 16.44
CA GLU A 77 2.64 29.87 17.04
C GLU A 77 1.69 30.68 17.92
N LEU A 78 0.45 30.90 17.46
CA LEU A 78 -0.58 31.60 18.22
C LEU A 78 -0.97 30.82 19.49
N ALA A 79 -1.21 29.51 19.34
CA ALA A 79 -1.57 28.62 20.44
C ALA A 79 -0.46 28.58 21.51
N LYS A 80 0.81 28.45 21.09
CA LYS A 80 1.97 28.50 21.99
C LYS A 80 2.05 29.82 22.76
N LYS A 81 1.90 30.96 22.07
CA LYS A 81 1.91 32.29 22.70
C LYS A 81 0.77 32.49 23.69
N ALA A 82 -0.38 31.87 23.44
CA ALA A 82 -1.54 31.89 24.32
C ALA A 82 -1.46 30.86 25.48
N GLY A 83 -0.38 30.08 25.60
CA GLY A 83 -0.22 29.07 26.65
C GLY A 83 -1.06 27.80 26.43
N LEU A 84 -1.58 27.55 25.23
CA LEU A 84 -2.33 26.33 24.92
C LEU A 84 -1.39 25.12 24.83
N ARG A 85 -1.89 23.96 25.26
CA ARG A 85 -1.19 22.69 25.16
C ARG A 85 -0.92 22.32 23.70
N ILE A 86 0.34 22.05 23.39
CA ILE A 86 0.77 21.42 22.14
C ILE A 86 0.90 19.92 22.37
N GLY A 87 0.31 19.13 21.48
CA GLY A 87 0.31 17.68 21.56
C GLY A 87 1.62 17.04 21.12
N GLU A 88 1.70 15.72 21.28
CA GLU A 88 2.91 14.93 20.96
C GLU A 88 3.25 14.94 19.47
N THR A 89 2.25 15.21 18.62
CA THR A 89 2.42 15.33 17.16
C THR A 89 3.00 16.68 16.74
N GLY A 90 3.13 17.63 17.67
CA GLY A 90 3.52 19.02 17.41
C GLY A 90 2.37 19.94 16.99
N ALA A 91 1.16 19.41 16.78
CA ALA A 91 -0.06 20.18 16.54
C ALA A 91 -0.77 20.56 17.84
N ILE A 92 -1.77 21.45 17.79
CA ILE A 92 -2.55 21.87 18.95
C ILE A 92 -3.28 20.64 19.52
N TRP A 93 -3.11 20.40 20.82
CA TRP A 93 -3.84 19.33 21.50
C TRP A 93 -5.32 19.69 21.55
N VAL A 94 -6.18 18.73 21.18
CA VAL A 94 -7.61 18.81 21.40
C VAL A 94 -8.17 17.50 21.94
N ASN A 95 -9.30 17.58 22.65
CA ASN A 95 -10.10 16.42 23.02
C ASN A 95 -11.05 16.00 21.88
N GLU A 96 -11.93 15.01 22.09
CA GLU A 96 -12.87 14.53 21.06
C GLU A 96 -13.94 15.57 20.66
N LYS A 97 -14.18 16.59 21.49
CA LYS A 97 -15.07 17.72 21.19
C LYS A 97 -14.38 18.86 20.44
N MET A 98 -13.11 18.67 20.08
CA MET A 98 -12.23 19.67 19.44
C MET A 98 -11.90 20.86 20.36
N GLU A 99 -12.10 20.73 21.67
CA GLU A 99 -11.73 21.73 22.67
C GLU A 99 -10.21 21.67 22.91
N THR A 100 -9.57 22.83 23.04
CA THR A 100 -8.17 22.93 23.43
C THR A 100 -8.01 22.77 24.95
N SER A 101 -6.81 23.03 25.48
CA SER A 101 -6.59 23.04 26.94
C SER A 101 -7.18 24.27 27.65
N ALA A 102 -7.71 25.24 26.93
CA ALA A 102 -8.35 26.42 27.48
C ALA A 102 -9.87 26.40 27.20
N GLU A 103 -10.64 26.76 28.21
CA GLU A 103 -12.10 26.84 28.12
C GLU A 103 -12.52 27.88 27.06
N GLY A 104 -13.55 27.53 26.28
CA GLY A 104 -14.07 28.39 25.22
C GLY A 104 -13.18 28.49 23.96
N ILE A 105 -12.01 27.84 23.93
CA ILE A 105 -11.11 27.85 22.78
C ILE A 105 -11.08 26.46 22.13
N TYR A 106 -11.36 26.43 20.82
CA TYR A 106 -11.39 25.23 19.98
C TYR A 106 -10.30 25.29 18.91
N ALA A 107 -9.87 24.13 18.42
CA ALA A 107 -8.99 24.02 17.26
C ALA A 107 -9.43 22.87 16.34
N ALA A 108 -9.30 23.07 15.03
CA ALA A 108 -9.71 22.10 14.01
C ALA A 108 -8.87 22.27 12.74
N GLY A 109 -8.84 21.23 11.91
CA GLY A 109 -8.06 21.18 10.69
C GLY A 109 -6.56 20.99 10.96
N ASP A 110 -5.74 21.42 10.01
CA ASP A 110 -4.32 21.07 9.96
C ASP A 110 -3.47 21.65 11.11
N CYS A 111 -4.04 22.53 11.94
CA CYS A 111 -3.36 23.02 13.15
C CYS A 111 -3.60 22.14 14.39
N ALA A 112 -4.55 21.22 14.35
CA ALA A 112 -4.94 20.39 15.49
C ALA A 112 -4.55 18.93 15.29
N GLU A 113 -4.14 18.26 16.37
CA GLU A 113 -4.00 16.80 16.36
C GLU A 113 -5.33 16.10 16.59
N THR A 114 -5.41 14.82 16.28
CA THR A 114 -6.61 14.01 16.47
C THR A 114 -6.22 12.57 16.84
N PHE A 115 -7.15 11.63 16.84
CA PHE A 115 -6.90 10.23 17.13
C PHE A 115 -6.82 9.40 15.86
N HIS A 116 -5.89 8.44 15.81
CA HIS A 116 -5.87 7.42 14.77
C HIS A 116 -6.74 6.24 15.18
N LEU A 117 -7.81 5.96 14.44
CA LEU A 117 -8.85 5.01 14.85
C LEU A 117 -8.38 3.54 14.91
N VAL A 118 -7.31 3.18 14.18
CA VAL A 118 -6.76 1.82 14.24
C VAL A 118 -5.92 1.62 15.52
N THR A 119 -5.11 2.60 15.89
CA THR A 119 -4.11 2.49 16.96
C THR A 119 -4.59 3.08 18.29
N GLY A 120 -5.58 3.96 18.27
CA GLY A 120 -6.07 4.70 19.43
C GLY A 120 -5.15 5.84 19.89
N LYS A 121 -4.03 6.08 19.20
CA LYS A 121 -3.03 7.09 19.59
C LYS A 121 -3.30 8.45 18.95
N LYS A 122 -2.65 9.51 19.46
CA LYS A 122 -2.69 10.81 18.79
C LYS A 122 -1.99 10.74 17.44
N THR A 123 -2.51 11.48 16.49
CA THR A 123 -1.99 11.55 15.13
C THR A 123 -2.27 12.92 14.52
N TRP A 124 -1.53 13.25 13.47
CA TRP A 124 -1.70 14.45 12.69
C TRP A 124 -1.70 14.10 11.22
N VAL A 125 -2.86 14.27 10.57
CA VAL A 125 -3.07 13.93 9.16
C VAL A 125 -3.77 15.12 8.48
N PRO A 126 -3.02 16.03 7.85
CA PRO A 126 -3.55 17.28 7.31
C PRO A 126 -4.34 17.03 6.01
N LEU A 127 -5.66 16.88 6.13
CA LEU A 127 -6.58 16.60 5.03
C LEU A 127 -7.81 17.50 5.12
N GLY A 128 -8.20 18.08 3.98
CA GLY A 128 -9.36 18.96 3.90
C GLY A 128 -10.67 18.28 4.33
N SER A 129 -10.81 16.97 4.08
CA SER A 129 -11.98 16.19 4.53
C SER A 129 -12.08 16.11 6.06
N THR A 130 -10.94 15.93 6.74
CA THR A 130 -10.83 15.97 8.21
C THR A 130 -11.18 17.35 8.73
N ALA A 131 -10.60 18.40 8.16
CA ALA A 131 -10.84 19.78 8.56
C ALA A 131 -12.34 20.16 8.50
N ASN A 132 -13.05 19.76 7.44
CA ASN A 132 -14.50 20.01 7.33
C ASN A 132 -15.31 19.30 8.44
N LYS A 133 -14.99 18.02 8.73
CA LYS A 133 -15.68 17.25 9.77
C LYS A 133 -15.42 17.83 11.17
N GLN A 134 -14.17 18.19 11.46
CA GLN A 134 -13.80 18.82 12.72
C GLN A 134 -14.44 20.21 12.87
N GLY A 135 -14.46 21.02 11.80
CA GLY A 135 -15.13 22.33 11.80
C GLY A 135 -16.63 22.23 12.11
N ARG A 136 -17.32 21.20 11.59
CA ARG A 136 -18.72 20.93 11.94
C ARG A 136 -18.91 20.62 13.43
N VAL A 137 -17.99 19.85 14.02
CA VAL A 137 -18.00 19.55 15.47
C VAL A 137 -17.80 20.82 16.28
N VAL A 138 -16.77 21.63 15.95
CA VAL A 138 -16.52 22.93 16.59
C VAL A 138 -17.75 23.84 16.50
N GLY A 139 -18.32 24.01 15.31
CA GLY A 139 -19.50 24.87 15.12
C GLY A 139 -20.71 24.42 15.93
N THR A 140 -20.90 23.10 16.08
CA THR A 140 -21.96 22.54 16.92
C THR A 140 -21.72 22.85 18.41
N ASN A 141 -20.49 22.69 18.87
CA ASN A 141 -20.14 22.81 20.29
C ASN A 141 -20.09 24.26 20.77
N VAL A 142 -19.61 25.19 19.92
CA VAL A 142 -19.67 26.64 20.18
C VAL A 142 -21.11 27.13 20.35
N CYS A 143 -22.08 26.50 19.68
CA CYS A 143 -23.50 26.81 19.81
C CYS A 143 -24.21 26.07 20.96
N GLY A 144 -23.48 25.46 21.91
CA GLY A 144 -24.03 24.74 23.05
C GLY A 144 -24.43 23.29 22.79
N GLY A 145 -24.03 22.73 21.64
CA GLY A 145 -24.17 21.30 21.34
C GLY A 145 -23.11 20.43 22.02
N ASN A 146 -23.13 19.13 21.72
CA ASN A 146 -22.24 18.13 22.32
C ASN A 146 -21.72 17.10 21.29
N ALA A 147 -21.32 17.57 20.11
CA ALA A 147 -20.78 16.73 19.06
C ALA A 147 -19.34 16.27 19.36
N VAL A 148 -18.98 15.10 18.85
CA VAL A 148 -17.64 14.51 18.96
C VAL A 148 -17.10 14.14 17.60
N PHE A 149 -15.77 14.20 17.46
CA PHE A 149 -15.03 13.69 16.31
C PHE A 149 -14.24 12.44 16.72
N PRO A 150 -14.56 11.25 16.17
CA PRO A 150 -14.00 9.99 16.64
C PRO A 150 -12.52 9.80 16.25
N GLY A 151 -12.02 10.55 15.27
CA GLY A 151 -10.66 10.43 14.74
C GLY A 151 -10.61 10.10 13.26
N VAL A 152 -9.45 9.65 12.79
CA VAL A 152 -9.15 9.40 11.37
C VAL A 152 -8.43 8.07 11.16
N MET A 153 -8.46 7.56 9.94
CA MET A 153 -7.67 6.40 9.48
C MET A 153 -6.58 6.79 8.47
N GLY A 154 -6.41 8.09 8.20
CA GLY A 154 -5.52 8.55 7.13
C GLY A 154 -5.95 8.15 5.72
N THR A 155 -7.26 8.09 5.48
CA THR A 155 -7.82 7.79 4.16
C THR A 155 -7.50 8.90 3.16
N THR A 156 -6.75 8.56 2.11
CA THR A 156 -6.27 9.51 1.09
C THR A 156 -6.34 8.87 -0.29
N VAL A 157 -6.67 9.67 -1.30
CA VAL A 157 -6.60 9.28 -2.72
C VAL A 157 -6.10 10.46 -3.55
N PHE A 158 -5.29 10.17 -4.57
CA PHE A 158 -4.85 11.15 -5.56
C PHE A 158 -4.62 10.50 -6.93
N LYS A 159 -4.56 11.34 -7.96
CA LYS A 159 -4.41 10.91 -9.36
C LYS A 159 -2.98 11.13 -9.83
N VAL A 160 -2.44 10.16 -10.56
CA VAL A 160 -1.16 10.26 -11.28
C VAL A 160 -1.40 9.83 -12.72
N PHE A 161 -1.53 10.79 -13.64
CA PHE A 161 -2.00 10.54 -15.00
C PHE A 161 -3.30 9.71 -15.00
N ASP A 162 -3.23 8.45 -15.43
CA ASP A 162 -4.38 7.53 -15.51
C ASP A 162 -4.52 6.65 -14.26
N PHE A 163 -3.53 6.67 -13.36
CA PHE A 163 -3.54 5.92 -12.11
C PHE A 163 -4.29 6.65 -11.01
N HIS A 164 -5.05 5.88 -10.23
CA HIS A 164 -5.62 6.26 -8.94
C HIS A 164 -4.80 5.58 -7.84
N VAL A 165 -4.24 6.38 -6.94
CA VAL A 165 -3.38 5.91 -5.84
C VAL A 165 -4.09 6.23 -4.53
N ALA A 166 -4.43 5.20 -3.75
CA ALA A 166 -5.29 5.36 -2.58
C ALA A 166 -4.84 4.49 -1.39
N LYS A 167 -4.99 5.01 -0.16
CA LYS A 167 -4.66 4.32 1.10
C LYS A 167 -5.71 4.61 2.16
N THR A 168 -5.90 3.67 3.07
CA THR A 168 -6.54 3.88 4.37
C THR A 168 -5.91 2.98 5.44
N GLY A 169 -5.90 3.42 6.70
CA GLY A 169 -5.31 2.68 7.82
C GLY A 169 -3.79 2.60 7.76
N LEU A 170 -3.22 1.54 8.33
CA LEU A 170 -1.78 1.32 8.48
C LEU A 170 -1.17 0.60 7.28
N ASN A 171 0.07 0.93 6.91
CA ASN A 171 0.93 0.07 6.09
C ASN A 171 1.66 -0.98 6.96
N ILE A 172 2.43 -1.91 6.35
CA ILE A 172 3.09 -2.99 7.10
C ILE A 172 4.06 -2.44 8.14
N LYS A 173 4.90 -1.49 7.75
CA LYS A 173 5.92 -0.88 8.62
C LYS A 173 5.28 -0.10 9.77
N GLU A 174 4.15 0.57 9.53
CA GLU A 174 3.34 1.25 10.55
C GLU A 174 2.71 0.24 11.52
N ALA A 175 2.06 -0.80 11.01
CA ALA A 175 1.43 -1.83 11.85
C ALA A 175 2.44 -2.55 12.77
N GLN A 176 3.62 -2.90 12.26
CA GLN A 176 4.69 -3.49 13.08
C GLN A 176 5.17 -2.53 14.18
N ARG A 177 5.40 -1.26 13.86
CA ARG A 177 5.80 -0.23 14.85
C ARG A 177 4.75 0.00 15.93
N GLU A 178 3.48 -0.23 15.60
CA GLU A 178 2.35 -0.12 16.52
C GLU A 178 2.10 -1.40 17.33
N GLY A 179 2.94 -2.43 17.17
CA GLY A 179 2.90 -3.66 17.96
C GLY A 179 1.96 -4.75 17.43
N PHE A 180 1.43 -4.59 16.21
CA PHE A 180 0.66 -5.66 15.56
C PHE A 180 1.58 -6.70 14.94
N SER A 181 1.01 -7.87 14.64
CA SER A 181 1.67 -8.91 13.84
C SER A 181 1.07 -8.92 12.43
N PRO A 182 1.40 -7.95 11.55
CA PRO A 182 0.64 -7.80 10.31
C PRO A 182 0.94 -8.90 9.31
N ILE A 183 -0.14 -9.34 8.66
CA ILE A 183 -0.13 -10.12 7.42
C ILE A 183 -0.82 -9.29 6.33
N GLN A 184 -0.56 -9.63 5.08
CA GLN A 184 -1.17 -8.96 3.93
C GLN A 184 -1.72 -9.95 2.93
N ALA A 185 -2.64 -9.48 2.09
CA ALA A 185 -3.01 -10.10 0.83
C ALA A 185 -2.89 -9.06 -0.28
N ILE A 186 -2.31 -9.46 -1.40
CA ILE A 186 -2.22 -8.63 -2.60
C ILE A 186 -2.93 -9.36 -3.74
N VAL A 187 -3.88 -8.67 -4.36
CA VAL A 187 -4.74 -9.23 -5.40
C VAL A 187 -4.90 -8.25 -6.55
N ARG A 188 -5.23 -8.77 -7.75
CA ARG A 188 -5.69 -7.93 -8.86
C ARG A 188 -7.15 -7.55 -8.63
N GLY A 189 -7.43 -6.25 -8.64
CA GLY A 189 -8.75 -5.70 -8.44
C GLY A 189 -9.30 -5.08 -9.71
N TYR A 190 -10.24 -5.79 -10.34
CA TYR A 190 -10.94 -5.30 -11.53
C TYR A 190 -12.16 -4.45 -11.17
N ASP A 191 -12.45 -3.45 -12.00
CA ASP A 191 -13.65 -2.61 -11.88
C ASP A 191 -14.94 -3.26 -12.38
N ARG A 192 -14.85 -4.41 -13.05
CA ARG A 192 -15.99 -5.06 -13.71
C ARG A 192 -15.79 -6.55 -13.89
N ALA A 193 -16.84 -7.26 -14.31
CA ALA A 193 -16.75 -8.67 -14.66
C ALA A 193 -15.83 -8.87 -15.88
N HIS A 194 -15.08 -9.98 -15.90
CA HIS A 194 -14.05 -10.26 -16.91
C HIS A 194 -14.57 -10.27 -18.37
N TYR A 195 -15.85 -10.57 -18.58
CA TYR A 195 -16.49 -10.57 -19.90
C TYR A 195 -17.06 -9.19 -20.31
N TYR A 196 -17.10 -8.22 -19.39
CA TYR A 196 -17.64 -6.90 -19.69
C TYR A 196 -16.54 -6.00 -20.28
N PRO A 197 -16.79 -5.29 -21.39
CA PRO A 197 -15.76 -4.55 -22.11
C PRO A 197 -15.17 -3.39 -21.30
N GLY A 198 -13.92 -3.00 -21.62
CA GLY A 198 -13.26 -1.82 -21.06
C GLY A 198 -12.77 -1.98 -19.62
N GLY A 199 -12.49 -3.21 -19.18
CA GLY A 199 -12.00 -3.52 -17.84
C GLY A 199 -10.70 -2.78 -17.51
N LYS A 200 -10.69 -2.14 -16.34
CA LYS A 200 -9.49 -1.55 -15.74
C LYS A 200 -9.18 -2.23 -14.43
N GLU A 201 -7.91 -2.17 -14.04
CA GLU A 201 -7.44 -2.85 -12.85
C GLU A 201 -6.60 -1.96 -11.94
N SER A 202 -6.70 -2.25 -10.65
CA SER A 202 -5.78 -1.78 -9.63
C SER A 202 -5.20 -2.97 -8.88
N ILE A 203 -3.94 -2.88 -8.49
CA ILE A 203 -3.38 -3.76 -7.46
C ILE A 203 -4.01 -3.35 -6.14
N LEU A 204 -4.61 -4.29 -5.43
CA LEU A 204 -5.21 -4.10 -4.11
C LEU A 204 -4.41 -4.87 -3.07
N LYS A 205 -3.94 -4.15 -2.06
CA LYS A 205 -3.28 -4.68 -0.87
C LYS A 205 -4.18 -4.46 0.34
N VAL A 206 -4.45 -5.53 1.10
CA VAL A 206 -5.19 -5.49 2.36
C VAL A 206 -4.30 -6.03 3.47
N ILE A 207 -4.26 -5.33 4.60
CA ILE A 207 -3.40 -5.64 5.74
C ILE A 207 -4.29 -5.97 6.94
N ALA A 208 -3.97 -7.06 7.62
CA ALA A 208 -4.68 -7.52 8.82
C ALA A 208 -3.70 -7.94 9.90
N ASP A 209 -4.15 -7.95 11.14
CA ASP A 209 -3.39 -8.51 12.26
C ASP A 209 -3.51 -10.03 12.28
N LYS A 210 -2.38 -10.74 12.40
CA LYS A 210 -2.34 -12.20 12.42
C LYS A 210 -3.02 -12.80 13.64
N GLU A 211 -2.89 -12.15 14.79
CA GLU A 211 -3.38 -12.68 16.06
C GLU A 211 -4.91 -12.58 16.17
N THR A 212 -5.48 -11.48 15.70
CA THR A 212 -6.93 -11.21 15.83
C THR A 212 -7.72 -11.35 14.54
N GLY A 213 -7.04 -11.36 13.38
CA GLY A 213 -7.68 -11.26 12.07
C GLY A 213 -8.29 -9.88 11.80
N ARG A 214 -8.08 -8.87 12.65
CA ARG A 214 -8.62 -7.51 12.45
C ARG A 214 -7.99 -6.84 11.25
N ILE A 215 -8.78 -6.18 10.41
CA ILE A 215 -8.26 -5.35 9.30
C ILE A 215 -7.56 -4.12 9.89
N LEU A 216 -6.34 -3.84 9.42
CA LEU A 216 -5.48 -2.74 9.90
C LEU A 216 -5.30 -1.64 8.85
N GLY A 217 -5.39 -1.98 7.58
CA GLY A 217 -5.27 -1.00 6.50
C GLY A 217 -5.42 -1.61 5.12
N GLY A 218 -5.34 -0.75 4.11
CA GLY A 218 -5.31 -1.16 2.73
C GLY A 218 -4.78 -0.06 1.81
N GLN A 219 -4.28 -0.50 0.67
CA GLN A 219 -3.66 0.35 -0.34
C GLN A 219 -4.07 -0.15 -1.72
N ALA A 220 -4.32 0.76 -2.65
CA ALA A 220 -4.67 0.42 -4.01
C ALA A 220 -4.00 1.36 -5.02
N ILE A 221 -3.51 0.79 -6.13
CA ILE A 221 -2.86 1.55 -7.21
C ILE A 221 -3.15 0.93 -8.58
N GLY A 222 -3.54 1.77 -9.54
CA GLY A 222 -3.73 1.39 -10.93
C GLY A 222 -4.78 2.24 -11.62
N GLU A 223 -5.15 1.87 -12.84
CA GLU A 223 -6.17 2.59 -13.63
C GLU A 223 -7.61 2.24 -13.21
N GLY A 224 -7.76 1.17 -12.44
CA GLY A 224 -9.02 0.66 -11.93
C GLY A 224 -9.56 1.43 -10.71
N PRO A 225 -10.45 0.80 -9.92
CA PRO A 225 -11.31 1.49 -8.97
C PRO A 225 -10.66 1.53 -7.57
N SER A 226 -9.47 2.12 -7.49
CA SER A 226 -8.71 2.21 -6.23
C SER A 226 -9.50 2.92 -5.13
N ASP A 227 -10.25 3.96 -5.48
CA ASP A 227 -11.15 4.70 -4.59
C ASP A 227 -12.24 3.80 -3.98
N LYS A 228 -12.98 3.05 -4.81
CA LYS A 228 -14.03 2.11 -4.36
C LYS A 228 -13.47 1.10 -3.36
N PHE A 229 -12.29 0.53 -3.64
CA PHE A 229 -11.67 -0.44 -2.73
C PHE A 229 -11.31 0.19 -1.38
N ILE A 230 -10.72 1.39 -1.42
CA ILE A 230 -10.29 2.08 -0.20
C ILE A 230 -11.47 2.60 0.62
N ASP A 231 -12.56 3.02 0.00
CA ASP A 231 -13.78 3.43 0.74
C ASP A 231 -14.42 2.24 1.47
N ILE A 232 -14.50 1.07 0.82
CA ILE A 232 -14.99 -0.16 1.47
C ILE A 232 -14.08 -0.51 2.66
N LEU A 233 -12.76 -0.46 2.48
CA LEU A 233 -11.80 -0.76 3.55
C LEU A 233 -11.84 0.29 4.66
N ALA A 234 -12.09 1.56 4.35
CA ALA A 234 -12.26 2.61 5.36
C ALA A 234 -13.48 2.31 6.25
N MET A 235 -14.59 1.84 5.66
CA MET A 235 -15.74 1.38 6.43
C MET A 235 -15.43 0.15 7.28
N ALA A 236 -14.68 -0.82 6.73
CA ALA A 236 -14.23 -2.00 7.47
C ALA A 236 -13.36 -1.63 8.69
N LEU A 237 -12.43 -0.68 8.53
CA LEU A 237 -11.61 -0.16 9.63
C LEU A 237 -12.46 0.55 10.68
N HIS A 238 -13.44 1.35 10.26
CA HIS A 238 -14.36 2.04 11.16
C HIS A 238 -15.18 1.05 11.99
N GLY A 239 -15.67 -0.02 11.36
CA GLY A 239 -16.37 -1.12 12.00
C GLY A 239 -15.48 -2.10 12.76
N LYS A 240 -14.14 -1.89 12.77
CA LYS A 240 -13.14 -2.79 13.36
C LYS A 240 -13.28 -4.24 12.87
N MET A 241 -13.69 -4.42 11.61
CA MET A 241 -14.00 -5.73 11.05
C MET A 241 -12.77 -6.65 11.00
N THR A 242 -13.03 -7.95 11.09
CA THR A 242 -12.07 -9.03 10.86
C THR A 242 -12.06 -9.45 9.39
N CYS A 243 -11.04 -10.21 8.97
CA CYS A 243 -10.97 -10.85 7.66
C CYS A 243 -12.21 -11.70 7.37
N ARG A 244 -12.73 -12.42 8.38
CA ARG A 244 -13.90 -13.29 8.24
C ARG A 244 -15.17 -12.47 8.01
N GLU A 245 -15.36 -11.39 8.74
CA GLU A 245 -16.51 -10.51 8.53
C GLU A 245 -16.43 -9.81 7.17
N LEU A 246 -15.25 -9.29 6.80
CA LEU A 246 -15.05 -8.66 5.50
C LEU A 246 -15.19 -9.65 4.33
N ALA A 247 -14.95 -10.94 4.53
CA ALA A 247 -15.19 -11.96 3.52
C ALA A 247 -16.68 -12.24 3.24
N ASN A 248 -17.58 -11.82 4.15
CA ASN A 248 -19.01 -12.12 4.10
C ASN A 248 -19.90 -10.88 3.86
N VAL A 249 -19.32 -9.71 3.57
CA VAL A 249 -20.12 -8.50 3.30
C VAL A 249 -20.90 -8.61 1.98
N ASP A 250 -22.11 -8.07 1.96
CA ASP A 250 -22.94 -7.96 0.76
C ASP A 250 -22.63 -6.65 0.03
N LEU A 251 -21.86 -6.73 -1.06
CA LEU A 251 -21.44 -5.58 -1.86
C LEU A 251 -22.19 -5.53 -3.18
N ALA A 252 -22.55 -4.31 -3.61
CA ALA A 252 -23.25 -4.09 -4.87
C ALA A 252 -22.51 -4.71 -6.07
N TYR A 253 -23.24 -5.55 -6.83
CA TYR A 253 -22.75 -6.26 -8.00
C TYR A 253 -23.68 -6.05 -9.20
N ALA A 254 -23.08 -5.66 -10.31
CA ALA A 254 -23.53 -5.96 -11.66
C ALA A 254 -22.30 -5.96 -12.57
N PRO A 255 -22.36 -6.63 -13.75
CA PRO A 255 -21.19 -6.83 -14.61
C PRO A 255 -20.37 -5.57 -14.92
N PRO A 256 -20.94 -4.36 -15.13
CA PRO A 256 -20.17 -3.15 -15.40
C PRO A 256 -19.38 -2.57 -14.20
N PHE A 257 -19.67 -3.00 -12.96
CA PHE A 257 -19.21 -2.31 -11.74
C PHE A 257 -18.40 -3.17 -10.76
N SER A 258 -18.45 -4.50 -10.90
CA SER A 258 -17.61 -5.41 -10.12
C SER A 258 -17.60 -6.82 -10.73
N PRO A 259 -16.55 -7.62 -10.50
CA PRO A 259 -16.66 -9.08 -10.58
C PRO A 259 -17.70 -9.63 -9.59
N ALA A 260 -18.17 -10.86 -9.82
CA ALA A 260 -19.15 -11.51 -8.93
C ALA A 260 -18.65 -11.65 -7.49
N MET A 261 -17.33 -11.82 -7.31
CA MET A 261 -16.67 -11.71 -6.02
C MET A 261 -15.82 -10.44 -6.03
N SER A 262 -16.20 -9.44 -5.23
CA SER A 262 -15.45 -8.18 -5.12
C SER A 262 -13.97 -8.46 -4.79
N PRO A 263 -13.01 -7.75 -5.40
CA PRO A 263 -11.60 -7.88 -5.06
C PRO A 263 -11.28 -7.70 -3.57
N VAL A 264 -12.05 -6.87 -2.86
CA VAL A 264 -11.93 -6.71 -1.41
C VAL A 264 -12.28 -8.00 -0.66
N ILE A 265 -13.36 -8.67 -1.08
CA ILE A 265 -13.76 -9.98 -0.52
C ILE A 265 -12.74 -11.06 -0.89
N VAL A 266 -12.19 -11.04 -2.11
CA VAL A 266 -11.12 -11.96 -2.51
C VAL A 266 -9.90 -11.77 -1.61
N ALA A 267 -9.45 -10.53 -1.36
CA ALA A 267 -8.33 -10.25 -0.46
C ALA A 267 -8.61 -10.73 0.98
N ALA A 268 -9.83 -10.52 1.49
CA ALA A 268 -10.24 -11.00 2.81
C ALA A 268 -10.25 -12.54 2.92
N ASN A 269 -10.67 -13.23 1.86
CA ASN A 269 -10.58 -14.70 1.77
C ASN A 269 -9.14 -15.20 1.72
N VAL A 270 -8.25 -14.51 0.98
CA VAL A 270 -6.82 -14.82 0.97
C VAL A 270 -6.23 -14.67 2.38
N LEU A 271 -6.50 -13.56 3.07
CA LEU A 271 -6.07 -13.35 4.46
C LEU A 271 -6.62 -14.45 5.39
N THR A 272 -7.89 -14.81 5.26
CA THR A 272 -8.50 -15.89 6.06
C THR A 272 -7.80 -17.23 5.83
N ASN A 273 -7.45 -17.56 4.58
CA ASN A 273 -6.70 -18.78 4.29
C ASN A 273 -5.29 -18.77 4.91
N LYS A 274 -4.62 -17.61 4.97
CA LYS A 274 -3.32 -17.44 5.64
C LYS A 274 -3.45 -17.64 7.15
N LEU A 275 -4.47 -17.04 7.77
CA LEU A 275 -4.77 -17.19 9.20
C LEU A 275 -5.06 -18.65 9.58
N GLU A 276 -5.69 -19.41 8.68
CA GLU A 276 -6.00 -20.82 8.87
C GLU A 276 -4.83 -21.76 8.52
N GLY A 277 -3.67 -21.23 8.13
CA GLY A 277 -2.48 -22.02 7.81
C GLY A 277 -2.63 -22.90 6.56
N LYS A 278 -3.60 -22.60 5.67
CA LYS A 278 -3.84 -23.40 4.46
C LYS A 278 -2.69 -23.34 3.47
N VAL A 279 -2.01 -22.20 3.40
CA VAL A 279 -0.81 -21.98 2.59
C VAL A 279 0.13 -21.08 3.37
N ASN A 280 1.41 -21.43 3.39
CA ASN A 280 2.48 -20.58 3.92
C ASN A 280 2.97 -19.66 2.82
N ASP A 281 3.22 -18.39 3.15
CA ASP A 281 3.78 -17.44 2.19
C ASP A 281 5.25 -17.15 2.46
N ILE A 282 5.90 -16.58 1.45
CA ILE A 282 7.22 -15.98 1.52
C ILE A 282 7.15 -14.61 0.85
N ALA A 283 7.74 -13.60 1.51
CA ALA A 283 7.81 -12.25 0.96
C ALA A 283 8.81 -12.19 -0.21
N ALA A 284 8.54 -11.35 -1.22
CA ALA A 284 9.44 -11.18 -2.37
C ALA A 284 10.89 -10.83 -1.96
N ALA A 285 11.06 -10.00 -0.92
CA ALA A 285 12.36 -9.65 -0.38
C ALA A 285 13.15 -10.85 0.15
N GLU A 286 12.47 -11.79 0.82
CA GLU A 286 13.09 -12.99 1.35
C GLU A 286 13.45 -13.97 0.22
N VAL A 287 12.61 -14.07 -0.82
CA VAL A 287 12.94 -14.82 -2.04
C VAL A 287 14.20 -14.25 -2.70
N LYS A 288 14.28 -12.92 -2.88
CA LYS A 288 15.46 -12.26 -3.45
C LYS A 288 16.72 -12.53 -2.63
N ARG A 289 16.63 -12.40 -1.30
CA ARG A 289 17.74 -12.69 -0.39
C ARG A 289 18.27 -14.12 -0.57
N LYS A 290 17.37 -15.11 -0.60
CA LYS A 290 17.73 -16.53 -0.76
C LYS A 290 18.36 -16.84 -2.12
N LEU A 291 17.88 -16.19 -3.18
CA LEU A 291 18.49 -16.29 -4.51
C LEU A 291 19.90 -15.70 -4.53
N ASP A 292 20.10 -14.52 -3.93
CA ASP A 292 21.40 -13.83 -3.91
C ASP A 292 22.47 -14.57 -3.12
N THR A 293 22.07 -15.27 -2.05
CA THR A 293 22.97 -16.08 -1.25
C THR A 293 23.32 -17.42 -1.90
N GLY A 294 22.66 -17.79 -3.00
CA GLY A 294 22.89 -19.08 -3.67
C GLY A 294 22.60 -20.28 -2.77
N GLU A 295 21.54 -20.22 -1.94
CA GLU A 295 21.16 -21.34 -1.07
C GLU A 295 20.82 -22.55 -1.95
N ASP A 296 21.71 -23.55 -2.03
CA ASP A 296 21.51 -24.78 -2.82
C ASP A 296 20.22 -25.54 -2.43
N THR A 297 19.72 -25.27 -1.22
CA THR A 297 18.49 -25.83 -0.63
C THR A 297 17.22 -25.05 -1.00
N PHE A 298 17.30 -24.05 -1.88
CA PHE A 298 16.17 -23.21 -2.29
C PHE A 298 15.93 -23.28 -3.80
N GLN A 299 14.67 -23.25 -4.23
CA GLN A 299 14.30 -23.10 -5.63
C GLN A 299 13.06 -22.22 -5.78
N VAL A 300 12.97 -21.55 -6.93
CA VAL A 300 11.80 -20.74 -7.31
C VAL A 300 11.08 -21.43 -8.45
N LEU A 301 9.77 -21.62 -8.31
CA LEU A 301 8.89 -22.24 -9.31
C LEU A 301 7.96 -21.19 -9.91
N ASP A 302 8.11 -20.93 -11.21
CA ASP A 302 7.22 -20.07 -11.99
C ASP A 302 6.11 -20.92 -12.64
N VAL A 303 4.86 -20.68 -12.26
CA VAL A 303 3.69 -21.40 -12.79
C VAL A 303 2.86 -20.60 -13.79
N ARG A 304 3.41 -19.52 -14.33
CA ARG A 304 2.76 -18.69 -15.37
C ARG A 304 2.77 -19.35 -16.75
N GLU A 305 1.99 -18.77 -17.66
CA GLU A 305 1.94 -19.19 -19.05
C GLU A 305 3.20 -18.76 -19.81
N ARG A 306 3.40 -19.35 -20.98
CA ARG A 306 4.66 -19.21 -21.76
C ARG A 306 4.99 -17.76 -22.11
N ASP A 307 4.00 -17.04 -22.63
CA ASP A 307 4.10 -15.64 -23.05
C ASP A 307 4.46 -14.72 -21.87
N GLU A 308 3.91 -14.97 -20.69
CA GLU A 308 4.21 -14.20 -19.48
C GLU A 308 5.68 -14.38 -19.02
N VAL A 309 6.22 -15.59 -19.17
CA VAL A 309 7.60 -15.93 -18.77
C VAL A 309 8.61 -15.44 -19.80
N GLU A 310 8.29 -15.54 -21.09
CA GLU A 310 9.11 -14.98 -22.17
C GLU A 310 9.21 -13.46 -22.07
N ALA A 311 8.14 -12.77 -21.66
CA ALA A 311 8.16 -11.33 -21.46
C ALA A 311 9.09 -10.89 -20.31
N LYS A 312 8.98 -11.54 -19.14
CA LYS A 312 9.83 -11.30 -17.97
C LYS A 312 9.68 -12.41 -16.95
N ARG A 313 10.74 -12.75 -16.22
CA ARG A 313 10.68 -13.73 -15.12
C ARG A 313 11.70 -13.44 -14.02
N ILE A 314 11.50 -14.08 -12.87
CA ILE A 314 12.48 -14.05 -11.77
C ILE A 314 13.74 -14.82 -12.24
N PRO A 315 14.94 -14.24 -12.13
CA PRO A 315 16.18 -14.91 -12.52
C PRO A 315 16.34 -16.28 -11.87
N GLY A 316 16.77 -17.28 -12.64
CA GLY A 316 16.99 -18.64 -12.14
C GLY A 316 15.73 -19.44 -11.76
N SER A 317 14.52 -18.94 -12.05
CA SER A 317 13.27 -19.67 -11.78
C SER A 317 13.08 -20.89 -12.69
N LEU A 318 12.64 -22.01 -12.10
CA LEU A 318 12.18 -23.19 -12.82
C LEU A 318 10.77 -22.92 -13.36
N TRP A 319 10.60 -22.98 -14.68
CA TRP A 319 9.29 -22.75 -15.30
C TRP A 319 8.52 -24.05 -15.57
N ILE A 320 7.35 -24.17 -14.94
CA ILE A 320 6.36 -25.23 -15.19
C ILE A 320 4.96 -24.62 -15.16
N PRO A 321 4.28 -24.44 -16.32
CA PRO A 321 2.92 -23.93 -16.36
C PRO A 321 1.99 -24.67 -15.41
N TYR A 322 1.09 -23.96 -14.74
CA TYR A 322 0.17 -24.56 -13.77
C TYR A 322 -0.60 -25.77 -14.33
N ALA A 323 -1.02 -25.71 -15.59
CA ALA A 323 -1.72 -26.79 -16.29
C ALA A 323 -0.88 -28.07 -16.39
N ASP A 324 0.44 -27.93 -16.58
CA ASP A 324 1.37 -29.05 -16.76
C ASP A 324 2.03 -29.50 -15.45
N LEU A 325 1.79 -28.80 -14.34
CA LEU A 325 2.41 -29.07 -13.05
C LEU A 325 2.33 -30.54 -12.60
N LYS A 326 1.23 -31.24 -12.90
CA LYS A 326 1.09 -32.66 -12.55
C LYS A 326 2.01 -33.56 -13.38
N LYS A 327 2.11 -33.27 -14.69
CA LYS A 327 2.88 -34.08 -15.65
C LYS A 327 4.39 -33.87 -15.44
N ARG A 328 4.78 -32.67 -15.04
CA ARG A 328 6.18 -32.25 -14.90
C ARG A 328 6.66 -32.19 -13.44
N ILE A 329 5.89 -32.74 -12.50
CA ILE A 329 6.18 -32.64 -11.06
C ILE A 329 7.53 -33.26 -10.67
N GLY A 330 8.01 -34.26 -11.43
CA GLY A 330 9.31 -34.90 -11.21
C GLY A 330 10.51 -34.00 -11.53
N GLN A 331 10.30 -32.84 -12.15
CA GLN A 331 11.35 -31.85 -12.38
C GLN A 331 11.63 -30.99 -11.13
N ILE A 332 10.75 -31.03 -10.14
CA ILE A 332 10.85 -30.22 -8.93
C ILE A 332 11.61 -31.01 -7.86
N ASP A 333 12.67 -30.42 -7.31
CA ASP A 333 13.44 -31.07 -6.25
C ASP A 333 12.67 -31.05 -4.91
N ARG A 334 12.18 -32.21 -4.47
CA ARG A 334 11.41 -32.35 -3.23
C ARG A 334 12.19 -32.01 -1.95
N LYS A 335 13.53 -32.00 -2.01
CA LYS A 335 14.39 -31.74 -0.84
C LYS A 335 14.60 -30.25 -0.61
N LYS A 336 14.39 -29.43 -1.63
CA LYS A 336 14.56 -27.98 -1.52
C LYS A 336 13.29 -27.33 -1.01
N GLU A 337 13.47 -26.21 -0.34
CA GLU A 337 12.40 -25.26 -0.12
C GLU A 337 11.95 -24.65 -1.47
N ILE A 338 10.65 -24.55 -1.71
CA ILE A 338 10.06 -24.12 -2.98
C ILE A 338 9.27 -22.84 -2.77
N ALA A 339 9.73 -21.75 -3.37
CA ALA A 339 8.95 -20.53 -3.52
C ALA A 339 8.19 -20.57 -4.86
N VAL A 340 6.87 -20.74 -4.81
CA VAL A 340 6.01 -20.79 -5.99
C VAL A 340 5.42 -19.42 -6.27
N HIS A 341 5.57 -18.92 -7.49
CA HIS A 341 4.98 -17.64 -7.87
C HIS A 341 4.20 -17.74 -9.18
N CYS A 342 3.26 -16.82 -9.31
CA CYS A 342 2.64 -16.50 -10.59
C CYS A 342 2.61 -14.98 -10.74
N GLU A 343 1.74 -14.42 -11.59
CA GLU A 343 1.65 -12.97 -11.71
C GLU A 343 1.17 -12.32 -10.40
N SER A 344 0.09 -12.83 -9.81
CA SER A 344 -0.64 -12.16 -8.72
C SER A 344 -0.88 -13.00 -7.45
N GLY A 345 -0.30 -14.19 -7.36
CA GLY A 345 -0.49 -15.11 -6.23
C GLY A 345 -1.61 -16.15 -6.38
N LEU A 346 -2.61 -15.94 -7.25
CA LEU A 346 -3.77 -16.86 -7.34
C LEU A 346 -3.44 -18.25 -7.91
N ARG A 347 -2.69 -18.30 -9.03
CA ARG A 347 -2.29 -19.57 -9.66
C ARG A 347 -1.26 -20.30 -8.81
N SER A 348 -0.32 -19.56 -8.22
CA SER A 348 0.68 -20.12 -7.31
C SER A 348 0.06 -20.65 -6.03
N TYR A 349 -0.96 -20.01 -5.46
CA TYR A 349 -1.73 -20.57 -4.34
C TYR A 349 -2.29 -21.97 -4.67
N LYS A 350 -2.92 -22.13 -5.84
CA LYS A 350 -3.43 -23.44 -6.28
C LYS A 350 -2.31 -24.45 -6.51
N ALA A 351 -1.18 -24.00 -7.07
CA ALA A 351 0.00 -24.82 -7.25
C ALA A 351 0.57 -25.30 -5.91
N CYS A 352 0.65 -24.43 -4.90
CA CYS A 352 1.10 -24.79 -3.56
C CYS A 352 0.24 -25.89 -2.95
N LEU A 353 -1.09 -25.74 -2.97
CA LEU A 353 -2.01 -26.77 -2.48
C LEU A 353 -1.83 -28.10 -3.21
N LYS A 354 -1.59 -28.05 -4.52
CA LYS A 354 -1.36 -29.26 -5.33
C LYS A 354 -0.05 -29.93 -4.96
N LEU A 355 1.04 -29.18 -4.78
CA LEU A 355 2.33 -29.71 -4.35
C LEU A 355 2.25 -30.31 -2.94
N GLN A 356 1.60 -29.63 -2.00
CA GLN A 356 1.39 -30.15 -0.64
C GLN A 356 0.64 -31.50 -0.65
N ARG A 357 -0.40 -31.63 -1.48
CA ARG A 357 -1.13 -32.91 -1.65
C ARG A 357 -0.28 -34.03 -2.24
N GLU A 358 0.72 -33.69 -3.04
CA GLU A 358 1.67 -34.63 -3.63
C GLU A 358 2.88 -34.91 -2.71
N GLY A 359 2.83 -34.43 -1.45
CA GLY A 359 3.80 -34.72 -0.39
C GLY A 359 5.00 -33.78 -0.34
N PHE A 360 4.91 -32.58 -0.92
CA PHE A 360 5.97 -31.57 -0.76
C PHE A 360 5.78 -30.81 0.57
N GLU A 361 6.79 -30.84 1.43
CA GLU A 361 6.70 -30.30 2.81
C GLU A 361 7.05 -28.81 2.89
N HIS A 362 7.98 -28.33 2.07
CA HIS A 362 8.53 -26.97 2.15
C HIS A 362 8.07 -26.07 1.02
N VAL A 363 6.75 -25.95 0.84
CA VAL A 363 6.15 -25.15 -0.24
C VAL A 363 5.64 -23.83 0.31
N ARG A 364 6.13 -22.71 -0.24
CA ARG A 364 5.70 -21.35 0.09
C ARG A 364 5.20 -20.61 -1.14
N ASN A 365 4.09 -19.91 -1.02
CA ASN A 365 3.57 -19.04 -2.06
C ASN A 365 4.24 -17.66 -1.98
N VAL A 366 4.75 -17.15 -3.10
CA VAL A 366 5.33 -15.80 -3.14
C VAL A 366 4.19 -14.78 -3.07
N ASP A 367 4.16 -14.01 -2.00
CA ASP A 367 3.06 -13.08 -1.74
C ASP A 367 3.00 -11.97 -2.78
N GLY A 368 1.81 -11.74 -3.33
CA GLY A 368 1.60 -10.82 -4.46
C GLY A 368 2.20 -11.26 -5.81
N GLY A 369 2.97 -12.35 -5.86
CA GLY A 369 3.60 -12.85 -7.09
C GLY A 369 4.56 -11.84 -7.72
N LEU A 370 4.64 -11.84 -9.05
CA LEU A 370 5.51 -10.93 -9.80
C LEU A 370 5.07 -9.46 -9.72
N LEU A 371 3.78 -9.18 -9.43
CA LEU A 371 3.29 -7.81 -9.24
C LEU A 371 4.02 -7.07 -8.10
N CYS A 372 4.53 -7.80 -7.11
CA CYS A 372 5.25 -7.26 -5.95
C CYS A 372 6.76 -7.48 -6.03
N TRP A 373 7.25 -8.04 -7.14
CA TRP A 373 8.67 -8.20 -7.38
C TRP A 373 9.30 -6.86 -7.79
N CYS A 374 10.03 -6.25 -6.85
CA CYS A 374 10.65 -4.94 -7.05
C CYS A 374 12.13 -5.04 -7.46
N TYR A 375 12.59 -6.23 -7.78
CA TYR A 375 13.98 -6.52 -8.13
C TYR A 375 14.13 -6.82 -9.61
N ASP A 376 15.37 -7.05 -10.04
CA ASP A 376 15.69 -7.37 -11.42
C ASP A 376 14.93 -8.61 -11.91
N VAL A 377 14.57 -8.56 -13.19
CA VAL A 377 13.91 -9.64 -13.92
C VAL A 377 14.72 -9.95 -15.17
N GLU A 378 14.73 -11.22 -15.58
CA GLU A 378 15.24 -11.63 -16.89
C GLU A 378 14.11 -11.45 -17.90
N SER A 379 14.37 -10.74 -19.00
CA SER A 379 13.56 -10.83 -20.22
C SER A 379 14.03 -12.03 -21.04
N GLY A 380 13.10 -12.83 -21.56
CA GLY A 380 13.43 -13.95 -22.45
C GLY A 380 13.92 -13.41 -23.79
N GLY A 381 15.25 -13.27 -23.91
CA GLY A 381 15.99 -13.02 -25.15
C GLY A 381 16.96 -14.14 -25.42
#